data_AF-A0A0P7ZCE7-F1
#
_entry.id   AF-A0A0P7ZCE7-F1
#
_cell.length_a   1.000
_cell.length_b   1.000
_cell.length_c   1.000
_cell.angle_alpha   90.00
_cell.angle_beta   90.00
_cell.angle_gamma   90.00
#
_symmetry.space_group_name_H-M   'P 1'
#
loop_
_entity.id
_entity.type
_entity.pdbx_description
1 polymer ?
#
loop_
_entity_poly.entity_id
_entity_poly.type
_entity_poly.pdbx_seq_one_letter_code
_entity_poly.pdbx_strand_id
1 'polypeptide(L)'
;MNTRLYDYGVHKPIENERTCDTHYNDLDFAGIAREIFDFHDQVMNLYENLIGKAEIPEAEALLENLKSLEEHEAMRMASQIGRMEDL
;
A
#
# COMPACT_ATOMS: atom_id res chain seq x y z
N MET A 1 -21.81 -8.60 8.95
CA MET A 1 -21.13 -9.17 7.78
C MET A 1 -19.69 -9.40 8.19
N ASN A 2 -19.25 -10.66 8.33
CA ASN A 2 -17.87 -11.02 8.72
C ASN A 2 -17.09 -11.44 7.48
N THR A 3 -16.63 -10.46 6.70
CA THR A 3 -15.66 -10.73 5.63
C THR A 3 -14.27 -10.42 6.18
N ARG A 4 -13.28 -11.28 5.92
CA ARG A 4 -11.90 -11.13 6.44
C ARG A 4 -11.27 -9.77 6.16
N LEU A 5 -11.70 -9.12 5.08
CA LEU A 5 -11.32 -7.76 4.71
C LEU A 5 -11.82 -6.71 5.71
N TYR A 6 -13.04 -6.88 6.23
CA TYR A 6 -13.58 -6.03 7.31
C TYR A 6 -12.87 -6.27 8.63
N ASP A 7 -12.58 -7.54 8.99
CA ASP A 7 -11.83 -7.85 10.22
C ASP A 7 -10.41 -7.25 10.20
N TYR A 8 -9.71 -7.31 9.06
CA TYR A 8 -8.42 -6.64 8.93
C TYR A 8 -8.56 -5.12 9.02
N GLY A 9 -9.49 -4.51 8.28
CA GLY A 9 -9.70 -3.06 8.32
C GLY A 9 -10.06 -2.51 9.71
N VAL A 10 -10.62 -3.35 10.59
CA VAL A 10 -10.90 -3.00 12.00
C VAL A 10 -9.65 -3.11 12.89
N HIS A 11 -8.73 -4.05 12.62
CA HIS A 11 -7.55 -4.29 13.47
C HIS A 11 -6.26 -3.64 12.96
N LYS A 12 -6.20 -3.34 11.66
CA LYS A 12 -5.13 -2.63 10.94
C LYS A 12 -5.80 -1.81 9.84
N PRO A 13 -6.45 -0.68 10.18
CA PRO A 13 -7.05 0.18 9.17
C PRO A 13 -5.99 0.59 8.14
N ILE A 14 -6.40 0.81 6.90
CA ILE A 14 -5.58 1.58 5.95
C ILE A 14 -5.87 3.04 6.25
N GLU A 15 -4.85 3.80 6.64
CA GLU A 15 -4.98 5.21 6.99
C GLU A 15 -4.17 6.05 6.01
N ASN A 16 -4.81 7.09 5.50
CA ASN A 16 -4.11 8.22 4.88
C ASN A 16 -3.60 9.14 5.98
N GLU A 17 -2.56 9.94 5.71
CA GLU A 17 -2.04 10.97 6.64
C GLU A 17 -1.33 10.38 7.87
N ARG A 18 -0.85 9.14 7.78
CA ARG A 18 -0.26 8.41 8.92
C ARG A 18 1.16 8.87 9.27
N THR A 19 1.91 9.38 8.28
CA THR A 19 3.27 9.91 8.50
C THR A 19 3.33 11.43 8.59
N CYS A 20 2.24 12.11 8.25
CA CYS A 20 2.07 13.56 8.35
C CYS A 20 0.59 13.94 8.55
N ASP A 21 0.30 14.62 9.67
CA ASP A 21 -1.00 15.24 10.01
C ASP A 21 -1.36 16.46 9.11
N THR A 22 -0.62 16.64 8.00
CA THR A 22 -0.67 17.81 7.14
C THR A 22 -1.34 17.47 5.82
N HIS A 23 -2.29 18.29 5.39
CA HIS A 23 -2.94 18.13 4.09
C HIS A 23 -1.91 18.10 2.96
N TYR A 24 -2.17 17.35 1.88
CA TYR A 24 -1.29 17.26 0.70
C TYR A 24 -0.86 18.64 0.14
N ASN A 25 -1.67 19.68 0.33
CA ASN A 25 -1.36 21.06 -0.09
C ASN A 25 -0.18 21.68 0.66
N ASP A 26 0.15 21.19 1.85
CA ASP A 26 1.20 21.71 2.72
C ASP A 26 2.49 20.89 2.64
N LEU A 27 2.48 19.78 1.89
CA LEU A 27 3.64 18.89 1.71
C LEU A 27 4.45 19.30 0.49
N ASP A 28 5.77 19.19 0.60
CA ASP A 28 6.66 19.23 -0.55
C ASP A 28 6.61 17.90 -1.31
N PHE A 29 7.23 17.86 -2.49
CA PHE A 29 7.23 16.67 -3.35
C PHE A 29 7.72 15.42 -2.61
N ALA A 30 8.76 15.54 -1.78
CA ALA A 30 9.28 14.43 -0.99
C ALA A 30 8.30 13.96 0.09
N GLY A 31 7.59 14.89 0.74
CA GLY A 31 6.53 14.59 1.70
C GLY A 31 5.35 13.84 1.04
N ILE A 32 4.91 14.30 -0.13
CA ILE A 32 3.85 13.63 -0.91
C ILE A 32 4.30 12.23 -1.34
N ALA A 33 5.52 12.09 -1.86
CA ALA A 33 6.07 10.80 -2.25
C ALA A 33 6.12 9.82 -1.07
N ARG A 34 6.54 10.29 0.11
CA ARG A 34 6.61 9.46 1.31
C ARG A 34 5.24 8.96 1.76
N GLU A 35 4.22 9.82 1.77
CA GLU A 35 2.84 9.41 2.09
C GLU A 35 2.30 8.37 1.10
N ILE A 36 2.57 8.54 -0.19
CA ILE A 36 2.16 7.57 -1.21
C ILE A 36 2.86 6.22 -0.98
N PHE A 37 4.17 6.20 -0.72
CA PHE A 37 4.87 4.94 -0.45
C PHE A 37 4.39 4.26 0.84
N ASP A 38 4.12 5.03 1.90
CA ASP A 38 3.56 4.45 3.13
C ASP A 38 2.19 3.81 2.85
N PHE A 39 1.35 4.44 2.03
CA PHE A 39 0.09 3.84 1.59
C PHE A 39 0.29 2.52 0.83
N HIS A 40 1.23 2.47 -0.12
CA HIS A 40 1.58 1.23 -0.83
C HIS A 40 2.05 0.12 0.13
N ASP A 41 2.88 0.46 1.13
CA ASP A 41 3.31 -0.49 2.16
C ASP A 41 2.13 -1.02 2.98
N GLN A 42 1.16 -0.17 3.33
CA GLN A 42 -0.06 -0.59 4.02
C GLN A 42 -0.90 -1.57 3.18
N VAL A 43 -1.01 -1.33 1.88
CA VAL A 43 -1.74 -2.20 0.94
C VAL A 43 -1.03 -3.55 0.77
N MET A 44 0.30 -3.56 0.60
CA MET A 44 1.08 -4.81 0.55
C MET A 44 0.94 -5.63 1.83
N ASN A 45 0.98 -4.97 2.99
CA ASN A 45 0.77 -5.60 4.30
C ASN A 45 -0.65 -6.17 4.47
N LEU A 46 -1.66 -5.56 3.85
CA LEU A 46 -3.01 -6.12 3.80
C LEU A 46 -3.02 -7.42 2.99
N TYR A 47 -2.47 -7.41 1.78
CA TYR A 47 -2.43 -8.60 0.92
C TYR A 47 -1.67 -9.75 1.59
N GLU A 48 -0.52 -9.49 2.19
CA GLU A 48 0.24 -10.51 2.92
C GLU A 48 -0.56 -11.13 4.07
N ASN A 49 -1.34 -10.33 4.80
CA ASN A 49 -2.17 -10.84 5.87
C ASN A 49 -3.36 -11.67 5.37
N LEU A 50 -3.92 -11.30 4.21
CA LEU A 50 -5.02 -12.03 3.58
C LEU A 50 -4.53 -13.35 2.96
N ILE A 51 -3.33 -13.36 2.36
CA ILE A 51 -2.66 -14.57 1.84
C ILE A 51 -2.52 -15.60 2.97
N GLY A 52 -1.92 -15.20 4.10
CA GLY A 52 -1.73 -16.10 5.24
C GLY A 52 -3.01 -16.60 5.91
N LYS A 53 -4.17 -16.03 5.55
CA LYS A 53 -5.48 -16.47 6.02
C LYS A 53 -6.26 -17.22 4.94
N ALA A 54 -5.92 -17.11 3.65
CA ALA A 54 -6.70 -17.65 2.55
C ALA A 54 -6.98 -19.15 2.72
N GLU A 55 -8.25 -19.55 2.58
CA GLU A 55 -8.69 -20.94 2.76
C GLU A 55 -8.76 -21.72 1.44
N ILE A 56 -8.73 -21.01 0.31
CA ILE A 56 -8.79 -21.59 -1.03
C ILE A 56 -7.56 -21.16 -1.84
N PRO A 57 -6.90 -22.09 -2.56
CA PRO A 57 -5.69 -21.80 -3.34
C PRO A 57 -5.88 -20.69 -4.38
N GLU A 58 -7.07 -20.58 -4.97
CA GLU A 58 -7.37 -19.58 -5.98
C GLU A 58 -7.40 -18.16 -5.41
N ALA A 59 -7.87 -18.01 -4.16
CA ALA A 59 -7.86 -16.72 -3.47
C ALA A 59 -6.44 -16.33 -3.04
N GLU A 60 -5.64 -17.30 -2.59
CA GLU A 60 -4.23 -17.11 -2.28
C GLU A 60 -3.47 -16.62 -3.52
N ALA A 61 -3.58 -17.33 -4.65
CA ALA A 61 -2.95 -16.96 -5.91
C ALA A 61 -3.41 -15.58 -6.43
N LEU A 62 -4.69 -15.24 -6.27
CA LEU A 62 -5.18 -13.90 -6.64
C LEU A 62 -4.51 -12.81 -5.78
N LEU A 63 -4.41 -13.01 -4.47
CA LEU A 63 -3.82 -12.04 -3.55
C LEU A 63 -2.30 -11.90 -3.77
N GLU A 64 -1.61 -12.99 -4.09
CA GLU A 64 -0.19 -12.95 -4.49
C GLU A 64 0.01 -12.13 -5.76
N ASN A 65 -0.85 -12.31 -6.77
CA ASN A 65 -0.79 -11.51 -7.99
C ASN A 65 -1.06 -10.02 -7.73
N LEU A 66 -2.01 -9.70 -6.84
CA LEU A 66 -2.28 -8.32 -6.45
C LEU A 66 -1.10 -7.70 -5.69
N LYS A 67 -0.47 -8.45 -4.77
CA LYS A 67 0.75 -8.00 -4.08
C LYS A 67 1.88 -7.73 -5.08
N SER A 68 2.10 -8.64 -6.04
CA SER A 68 3.14 -8.46 -7.06
C SER A 68 2.90 -7.24 -7.94
N LEU A 69 1.64 -6.95 -8.28
CA LEU A 69 1.27 -5.77 -9.05
C LEU A 69 1.56 -4.49 -8.26
N GLU A 70 1.25 -4.48 -6.97
CA GLU A 70 1.50 -3.35 -6.07
C GLU A 70 3.00 -3.06 -5.93
N GLU A 71 3.81 -4.10 -5.72
CA GLU A 71 5.27 -4.00 -5.66
C GLU A 71 5.85 -3.39 -6.95
N HIS A 72 5.34 -3.82 -8.10
CA HIS A 72 5.80 -3.30 -9.39
C HIS A 72 5.43 -1.83 -9.59
N GLU A 73 4.25 -1.41 -9.15
CA GLU A 73 3.84 0.01 -9.21
C GLU A 73 4.72 0.87 -8.31
N ALA A 74 4.96 0.43 -7.06
CA ALA A 74 5.85 1.12 -6.12
C ALA A 74 7.26 1.27 -6.69
N MET A 75 7.84 0.20 -7.25
CA MET A 75 9.15 0.26 -7.91
C MET A 75 9.17 1.24 -9.09
N ARG A 76 8.12 1.21 -9.92
CA ARG A 76 8.02 2.13 -11.06
C ARG A 76 7.98 3.59 -10.61
N MET A 77 7.18 3.91 -9.59
CA MET A 77 7.13 5.26 -9.03
C MET A 77 8.46 5.69 -8.41
N ALA A 78 9.15 4.81 -7.65
CA ALA A 78 10.45 5.12 -7.07
C ALA A 78 11.48 5.49 -8.15
N SER A 79 11.46 4.76 -9.27
CA SER A 79 12.33 5.08 -10.42
C SER A 79 12.00 6.43 -11.08
N GLN A 80 10.72 6.82 -11.12
CA GLN A 80 10.28 8.09 -11.68
C GLN A 80 10.66 9.26 -10.78
N ILE A 81 10.48 9.09 -9.46
CA ILE A 81 10.84 10.07 -8.44
C ILE A 81 12.35 10.33 -8.44
N GLY A 82 13.18 9.28 -8.44
CA GLY A 82 14.64 9.45 -8.49
C GLY A 82 15.10 10.22 -9.74
N ARG A 83 14.45 9.98 -10.89
CA ARG A 83 14.73 10.74 -12.12
C ARG A 83 14.27 12.20 -12.07
N MET A 84 13.32 12.54 -11.22
CA MET A 84 12.88 13.93 -11.00
C MET A 84 13.82 14.67 -10.05
N GLU A 85 14.45 14.00 -9.08
CA GLU A 85 15.46 14.61 -8.20
C GLU A 85 16.78 14.94 -8.94
N ASP A 86 17.08 14.23 -10.03
CA ASP A 86 18.26 14.47 -10.88
C ASP A 86 18.12 15.69 -11.82
N LEU A 87 16.94 16.32 -11.91
CA LEU A 87 16.63 17.46 -12.80
C LEU A 87 16.65 18.81 -12.05
#